data_AF-A0A949TCM7-F1
#
_entry.id   AF-A0A949TCM7-F1
#
_cell.length_a   1.000
_cell.length_b   1.000
_cell.length_c   1.000
_cell.angle_alpha   90.00
_cell.angle_beta   90.00
_cell.angle_gamma   90.00
#
_symmetry.space_group_name_H-M   'P 1'
#
loop_
_entity.id
_entity.type
_entity.pdbx_description
1 polymer ?
#
loop_
_entity_poly.entity_id
_entity_poly.type
_entity_poly.pdbx_seq_one_letter_code
_entity_poly.pdbx_strand_id
1 'polypeptide(L)'
;MIPAIIGQLGVPLLIKLVREGLRKLDHPVADGAADALGHVDEAITAGQITPERVAEANRHTERMAQISADEYRTTIEEVNKSLRAEVVSSDPYVRRMRPTFGYVMALTWAGQMGAIAYVIVSYPGQAGQVIIAMASLGTIWTVGLSVLGIYVYKRSQEKQTLLSDLTGVASGAGFFDRLFRQGDTGTANAPIPGQKPSS
;
A
#
# COMPACT_ATOMS: atom_id res chain seq x y z
N MET A 1 -23.70 23.82 -17.09
CA MET A 1 -23.36 24.89 -18.05
C MET A 1 -21.87 25.27 -18.03
N ILE A 2 -21.19 25.19 -16.88
CA ILE A 2 -19.72 25.41 -16.78
C ILE A 2 -18.87 24.44 -17.63
N PRO A 3 -19.21 23.13 -17.78
CA PRO A 3 -18.42 22.21 -18.62
C PRO A 3 -18.45 22.56 -20.11
N ALA A 4 -19.57 23.10 -20.61
CA ALA A 4 -19.70 23.52 -22.01
C ALA A 4 -18.88 24.78 -22.33
N ILE A 5 -18.74 25.68 -21.36
CA ILE A 5 -17.91 26.90 -21.48
C ILE A 5 -16.42 26.51 -21.48
N ILE A 6 -16.01 25.55 -20.64
CA ILE A 6 -14.63 25.02 -20.64
C ILE A 6 -14.36 24.17 -21.90
N GLY A 7 -15.34 23.41 -22.40
CA GLY A 7 -15.22 22.67 -23.66
C GLY A 7 -15.15 23.55 -24.92
N GLN A 8 -15.58 24.82 -24.85
CA GLN A 8 -15.52 25.76 -25.97
C GLN A 8 -14.37 26.78 -25.84
N LEU A 9 -13.81 26.98 -24.63
CA LEU A 9 -12.69 27.88 -24.34
C LEU A 9 -11.38 27.15 -23.95
N GLY A 10 -11.41 25.84 -23.69
CA GLY A 10 -10.31 25.11 -23.07
C GLY A 10 -9.11 24.90 -23.97
N VAL A 11 -9.32 24.53 -25.24
CA VAL A 11 -8.23 24.33 -26.20
C VAL A 11 -7.52 25.66 -26.53
N PRO A 12 -8.21 26.77 -26.85
CA PRO A 12 -7.57 28.08 -27.04
C PRO A 12 -6.79 28.56 -25.80
N LEU A 13 -7.31 28.32 -24.59
CA LEU A 13 -6.63 28.69 -23.34
C LEU A 13 -5.36 27.86 -23.12
N LEU A 14 -5.44 26.54 -23.32
CA LEU A 14 -4.28 25.64 -23.21
C LEU A 14 -3.21 25.96 -24.24
N ILE A 15 -3.60 26.25 -25.49
CA ILE A 15 -2.67 26.67 -26.54
C ILE A 15 -1.89 27.92 -26.11
N LYS A 16 -2.57 28.93 -25.56
CA LYS A 16 -1.91 30.16 -25.07
C LYS A 16 -0.95 29.88 -23.92
N LEU A 17 -1.35 29.03 -22.98
CA LEU A 17 -0.56 28.72 -21.78
C LEU A 17 0.68 27.86 -22.12
N VAL A 18 0.52 26.88 -23.02
CA VAL A 18 1.63 26.07 -23.54
C VAL A 18 2.57 26.91 -24.41
N ARG A 19 2.04 27.81 -25.26
CA ARG A 19 2.83 28.76 -26.07
C ARG A 19 3.73 29.64 -25.20
N GLU A 20 3.17 30.21 -24.14
CA GLU A 20 3.91 31.03 -23.17
C GLU A 20 4.98 30.21 -22.42
N GLY A 21 4.63 28.99 -22.02
CA GLY A 21 5.59 28.06 -21.40
C GLY A 21 6.75 27.69 -22.32
N LEU A 22 6.47 27.45 -23.60
CA LEU A 22 7.49 27.11 -24.60
C LEU A 22 8.41 28.29 -24.93
N ARG A 23 7.89 29.51 -25.04
CA ARG A 23 8.71 30.72 -25.29
C ARG A 23 9.70 31.00 -24.16
N LYS A 24 9.38 30.65 -22.92
CA LYS A 24 10.31 30.81 -21.78
C LYS A 24 11.50 29.86 -21.78
N LEU A 25 11.52 28.85 -22.65
CA LEU A 25 12.63 27.91 -22.74
C LEU A 25 13.79 28.45 -23.58
N ASP A 26 13.62 29.62 -24.24
CA ASP A 26 14.63 30.32 -25.03
C ASP A 26 15.44 29.38 -25.96
N HIS A 27 14.73 28.51 -26.68
CA HIS A 27 15.32 27.50 -27.56
C HIS A 27 14.64 27.52 -28.93
N PRO A 28 15.39 27.48 -30.05
CA PRO A 28 14.84 27.67 -31.40
C PRO A 28 13.75 26.65 -31.78
N VAL A 29 13.83 25.43 -31.25
CA VAL A 29 12.79 24.40 -31.45
C VAL A 29 11.52 24.71 -30.65
N ALA A 30 11.66 25.27 -29.44
CA ALA A 30 10.52 25.64 -28.60
C ALA A 30 9.80 26.87 -29.17
N ASP A 31 10.55 27.83 -29.72
CA ASP A 31 9.99 29.00 -30.42
C ASP A 31 9.22 28.58 -31.68
N GLY A 32 9.79 27.68 -32.50
CA GLY A 32 9.09 27.13 -33.67
C GLY A 32 7.79 26.41 -33.31
N ALA A 33 7.78 25.66 -32.20
CA ALA A 33 6.57 25.01 -31.70
C ALA A 33 5.54 26.02 -31.15
N ALA A 34 6.00 27.07 -30.46
CA ALA A 34 5.15 28.15 -29.96
C ALA A 34 4.49 28.94 -31.11
N ASP A 35 5.19 29.17 -32.21
CA ASP A 35 4.63 29.86 -33.37
C ASP A 35 3.63 28.99 -34.14
N ALA A 36 3.92 27.70 -34.31
CA ALA A 36 2.97 26.74 -34.88
C ALA A 36 1.66 26.67 -34.08
N LEU A 37 1.75 26.64 -32.74
CA LEU A 37 0.58 26.72 -31.85
C LEU A 37 -0.22 28.02 -32.01
N GLY A 38 0.45 29.13 -32.34
CA GLY A 38 -0.20 30.40 -32.68
C GLY A 38 -1.06 30.34 -33.93
N HIS A 39 -0.53 29.74 -35.00
CA HIS A 39 -1.29 29.56 -36.24
C HIS A 39 -2.54 28.68 -36.02
N VAL A 40 -2.47 27.71 -35.09
CA VAL A 40 -3.64 26.90 -34.72
C VAL A 40 -4.70 27.74 -33.99
N ASP A 41 -4.33 28.63 -33.06
CA ASP A 41 -5.26 29.55 -32.38
C ASP A 41 -5.96 30.50 -33.38
N GLU A 42 -5.21 31.00 -34.36
CA GLU A 42 -5.73 31.85 -35.43
C GLU A 42 -6.71 31.09 -36.35
N ALA A 43 -6.38 29.86 -36.74
CA ALA A 43 -7.27 29.02 -37.57
C ALA A 43 -8.57 28.65 -36.85
N ILE A 44 -8.54 28.46 -35.52
CA ILE A 44 -9.74 28.27 -34.69
C ILE A 44 -10.56 29.56 -34.65
N THR A 45 -9.92 30.71 -34.41
CA THR A 45 -10.61 32.02 -34.30
C THR A 45 -11.22 32.46 -35.62
N ALA A 46 -10.56 32.16 -36.74
CA ALA A 46 -11.04 32.41 -38.09
C ALA A 46 -12.14 31.44 -38.56
N GLY A 47 -12.54 30.46 -37.72
CA GLY A 47 -13.57 29.48 -38.05
C GLY A 47 -13.15 28.43 -39.09
N GLN A 48 -11.85 28.35 -39.42
CA GLN A 48 -11.31 27.34 -40.33
C GLN A 48 -11.27 25.95 -39.66
N ILE A 49 -11.11 25.92 -38.34
CA ILE A 49 -11.33 24.75 -37.49
C ILE A 49 -12.69 24.95 -36.81
N THR A 50 -13.67 24.12 -37.18
CA THR A 50 -15.03 24.33 -36.67
C THR A 50 -15.13 24.01 -35.18
N PRO A 51 -15.97 24.74 -34.42
CA PRO A 51 -16.19 24.50 -33.00
C PRO A 51 -16.62 23.05 -32.69
N GLU A 52 -17.33 22.41 -33.61
CA GLU A 52 -17.79 21.02 -33.49
C GLU A 52 -16.63 20.02 -33.49
N ARG A 53 -15.56 20.28 -34.27
CA ARG A 53 -14.36 19.44 -34.30
C ARG A 53 -13.54 19.59 -33.03
N VAL A 54 -13.47 20.81 -32.48
CA VAL A 54 -12.84 21.06 -31.17
C VAL A 54 -13.63 20.38 -30.05
N ALA A 55 -14.96 20.46 -30.10
CA ALA A 55 -15.83 19.77 -29.14
C ALA A 55 -15.74 18.25 -29.24
N GLU A 56 -15.58 17.68 -30.44
CA GLU A 56 -15.32 16.26 -30.65
C GLU A 56 -13.97 15.81 -30.07
N ALA A 57 -12.91 16.60 -30.29
CA ALA A 57 -11.60 16.35 -29.69
C ALA A 57 -11.66 16.40 -28.14
N ASN A 58 -12.40 17.34 -27.57
CA ASN A 58 -12.59 17.42 -26.12
C ASN A 58 -13.33 16.19 -25.56
N ARG A 59 -14.39 15.71 -26.23
CA ARG A 59 -15.07 14.47 -25.84
C ARG A 59 -14.14 13.26 -25.89
N HIS A 60 -13.26 13.19 -26.90
CA HIS A 60 -12.27 12.12 -26.98
C HIS A 60 -11.27 12.17 -25.82
N THR A 61 -10.74 13.36 -25.51
CA THR A 61 -9.84 13.57 -24.37
C THR A 61 -10.51 13.23 -23.03
N GLU A 62 -11.77 13.63 -22.84
CA GLU A 62 -12.55 13.27 -21.65
C GLU A 62 -12.72 11.75 -21.53
N ARG A 63 -13.02 11.07 -22.65
CA ARG A 63 -13.15 9.61 -22.66
C ARG A 63 -11.82 8.92 -22.37
N MET A 64 -10.71 9.40 -22.92
CA MET A 64 -9.38 8.88 -22.61
C MET A 64 -9.03 9.08 -21.14
N ALA A 65 -9.30 10.27 -20.58
CA ALA A 65 -9.07 10.55 -19.17
C ALA A 65 -9.90 9.64 -18.25
N GLN A 66 -11.16 9.34 -18.62
CA GLN A 66 -11.99 8.38 -17.90
C GLN A 66 -11.40 6.96 -17.97
N ILE A 67 -11.01 6.50 -19.16
CA ILE A 67 -10.39 5.17 -19.33
C ILE A 67 -9.12 5.05 -18.48
N SER A 68 -8.22 6.04 -18.54
CA SER A 68 -7.00 6.03 -17.73
C SER A 68 -7.27 6.07 -16.23
N ALA A 69 -8.30 6.80 -15.79
CA ALA A 69 -8.71 6.82 -14.39
C ALA A 69 -9.26 5.47 -13.92
N ASP A 70 -10.01 4.77 -14.78
CA ASP A 70 -10.57 3.44 -14.50
C ASP A 70 -9.48 2.36 -14.52
N GLU A 71 -8.53 2.42 -15.44
CA GLU A 71 -7.34 1.56 -15.46
C GLU A 71 -6.51 1.75 -14.18
N TYR A 72 -6.32 3.00 -13.75
CA TYR A 72 -5.60 3.30 -12.51
C TYR A 72 -6.35 2.75 -11.30
N ARG A 73 -7.68 2.96 -11.21
CA ARG A 73 -8.50 2.40 -10.14
C ARG A 73 -8.40 0.88 -10.11
N THR A 74 -8.53 0.22 -11.25
CA THR A 74 -8.45 -1.25 -11.37
C THR A 74 -7.08 -1.76 -10.90
N THR A 75 -5.99 -1.11 -11.33
CA THR A 75 -4.64 -1.46 -10.90
C THR A 75 -4.48 -1.38 -9.39
N ILE A 76 -4.97 -0.30 -8.78
CA ILE A 76 -4.90 -0.11 -7.33
C ILE A 76 -5.76 -1.15 -6.60
N GLU A 77 -6.92 -1.51 -7.13
CA GLU A 77 -7.78 -2.56 -6.58
C GLU A 77 -7.11 -3.94 -6.64
N GLU A 78 -6.49 -4.29 -7.77
CA GLU A 78 -5.77 -5.55 -7.94
C GLU A 78 -4.54 -5.65 -7.03
N VAL A 79 -3.75 -4.58 -6.92
CA VAL A 79 -2.61 -4.50 -6.00
C VAL A 79 -3.06 -4.63 -4.54
N ASN A 80 -4.14 -3.96 -4.15
CA ASN A 80 -4.67 -4.10 -2.80
C ASN A 80 -5.21 -5.51 -2.54
N LYS A 81 -5.84 -6.13 -3.54
CA LYS A 81 -6.33 -7.50 -3.45
C LYS A 81 -5.19 -8.50 -3.30
N SER A 82 -4.10 -8.38 -4.06
CA SER A 82 -2.94 -9.26 -3.95
C SER A 82 -2.23 -9.09 -2.60
N LEU A 83 -2.00 -7.84 -2.16
CA LEU A 83 -1.39 -7.57 -0.85
C LEU A 83 -2.21 -8.14 0.31
N ARG A 84 -3.54 -8.02 0.27
CA ARG A 84 -4.42 -8.65 1.28
C ARG A 84 -4.32 -10.17 1.22
N ALA A 85 -4.26 -10.77 0.03
CA ALA A 85 -4.10 -12.21 -0.13
C ALA A 85 -2.74 -12.69 0.41
N GLU A 86 -1.67 -11.92 0.22
CA GLU A 86 -0.34 -12.22 0.78
C GLU A 86 -0.31 -12.10 2.31
N VAL A 87 -0.91 -11.04 2.88
CA VAL A 87 -0.99 -10.86 4.33
C VAL A 87 -1.82 -11.96 5.00
N VAL A 88 -2.87 -12.45 4.32
CA VAL A 88 -3.71 -13.55 4.79
C VAL A 88 -3.11 -14.92 4.48
N SER A 89 -2.09 -14.99 3.62
CA SER A 89 -1.40 -16.23 3.29
C SER A 89 -0.80 -16.86 4.55
N SER A 90 -1.37 -17.99 4.95
CA SER A 90 -1.10 -18.67 6.21
C SER A 90 -0.07 -19.78 6.02
N ASP A 91 1.02 -19.50 5.30
CA ASP A 91 2.06 -20.49 5.00
C ASP A 91 2.57 -21.15 6.31
N PRO A 92 2.38 -22.48 6.47
CA PRO A 92 2.87 -23.22 7.62
C PRO A 92 4.38 -23.08 7.85
N TYR A 93 5.16 -22.87 6.79
CA TYR A 93 6.62 -22.70 6.87
C TYR A 93 6.99 -21.44 7.65
N VAL A 94 6.37 -20.29 7.34
CA VAL A 94 6.62 -19.01 8.03
C VAL A 94 6.26 -19.09 9.52
N ARG A 95 5.19 -19.83 9.87
CA ARG A 95 4.75 -20.00 11.26
C ARG A 95 5.64 -20.95 12.05
N ARG A 96 6.24 -21.95 11.40
CA ARG A 96 7.12 -22.97 12.02
C ARG A 96 8.59 -22.56 12.06
N MET A 97 9.04 -21.73 11.13
CA MET A 97 10.42 -21.24 11.07
C MET A 97 10.80 -20.47 12.35
N ARG A 98 9.85 -19.73 12.91
CA ARG A 98 10.12 -18.90 14.08
C ARG A 98 10.37 -19.73 15.36
N PRO A 99 9.55 -20.75 15.70
CA PRO A 99 9.87 -21.69 16.78
C PRO A 99 11.11 -22.56 16.52
N THR A 100 11.34 -23.05 15.29
CA THR A 100 12.49 -23.92 15.01
C THR A 100 13.82 -23.23 15.25
N PHE A 101 13.94 -21.95 14.92
CA PHE A 101 15.13 -21.18 15.24
C PHE A 101 15.41 -21.17 16.76
N GLY A 102 14.39 -20.93 17.59
CA GLY A 102 14.52 -20.96 19.04
C GLY A 102 14.93 -22.33 19.58
N TYR A 103 14.36 -23.41 19.03
CA TYR A 103 14.73 -24.77 19.44
C TYR A 103 16.16 -25.15 19.06
N VAL A 104 16.60 -24.80 17.85
CA VAL A 104 17.99 -25.02 17.43
C VAL A 104 18.94 -24.25 18.33
N MET A 105 18.66 -22.99 18.65
CA MET A 105 19.48 -22.18 19.56
C MET A 105 19.53 -22.74 20.98
N ALA A 106 18.41 -23.23 21.52
CA ALA A 106 18.38 -23.87 22.83
C ALA A 106 19.21 -25.16 22.84
N LEU A 107 19.13 -25.96 21.77
CA LEU A 107 19.89 -27.19 21.63
C LEU A 107 21.40 -26.94 21.48
N THR A 108 21.80 -25.94 20.69
CA THR A 108 23.22 -25.57 20.57
C THR A 108 23.76 -25.02 21.89
N TRP A 109 22.98 -24.21 22.62
CA TRP A 109 23.37 -23.74 23.94
C TRP A 109 23.53 -24.90 24.94
N ALA A 110 22.57 -25.82 24.98
CA ALA A 110 22.64 -27.00 25.84
C ALA A 110 23.86 -27.86 25.51
N GLY A 111 24.13 -28.09 24.22
CA GLY A 111 25.32 -28.82 23.77
C GLY A 111 26.62 -28.13 24.17
N GLN A 112 26.69 -26.81 23.99
CA GLN A 112 27.86 -26.02 24.35
C GLN A 112 28.11 -26.01 25.87
N MET A 113 27.08 -25.77 26.68
CA MET A 113 27.20 -25.81 28.14
C MET A 113 27.51 -27.22 28.65
N GLY A 114 26.93 -28.25 28.03
CA GLY A 114 27.24 -29.65 28.32
C GLY A 114 28.70 -30.00 28.02
N ALA A 115 29.23 -29.55 26.88
CA ALA A 115 30.63 -29.75 26.53
C ALA A 115 31.59 -29.06 27.52
N ILE A 116 31.26 -27.84 27.96
CA ILE A 116 32.04 -27.12 28.98
C ILE A 116 32.01 -27.87 30.31
N ALA A 117 30.82 -28.30 30.76
CA ALA A 117 30.67 -29.08 31.98
C ALA A 117 31.47 -30.39 31.93
N TYR A 118 31.45 -31.09 30.79
CA TYR A 118 32.24 -32.29 30.56
C TYR A 118 33.74 -32.02 30.67
N VAL A 119 34.25 -30.95 30.04
CA VAL A 119 35.67 -30.57 30.12
C VAL A 119 36.08 -30.25 31.55
N ILE A 120 35.24 -29.55 32.33
CA ILE A 120 35.54 -29.21 33.73
C ILE A 120 35.73 -30.48 34.57
N VAL A 121 34.90 -31.50 34.36
CA VAL A 121 34.95 -32.75 35.12
C VAL A 121 36.08 -33.67 34.65
N SER A 122 36.21 -33.86 33.34
CA SER A 122 37.14 -34.85 32.76
C SER A 122 38.55 -34.29 32.52
N TYR A 123 38.70 -32.99 32.29
CA TYR A 123 39.96 -32.33 31.92
C TYR A 123 40.13 -30.97 32.61
N PRO A 124 40.15 -30.91 33.96
CA PRO A 124 40.17 -29.65 34.71
C PRO A 124 41.37 -28.75 34.37
N GLY A 125 42.52 -29.34 34.01
CA GLY A 125 43.71 -28.58 33.59
C GLY A 125 43.53 -27.78 32.29
N GLN A 126 42.55 -28.13 31.45
CA GLN A 126 42.23 -27.45 30.20
C GLN A 126 41.01 -26.53 30.33
N ALA A 127 40.24 -26.63 31.41
CA ALA A 127 38.98 -25.91 31.60
C ALA A 127 39.14 -24.39 31.46
N GLY A 128 40.22 -23.82 32.01
CA GLY A 128 40.49 -22.38 31.90
C GLY A 128 40.65 -21.91 30.45
N GLN A 129 41.40 -22.66 29.63
CA GLN A 129 41.61 -22.32 28.22
C GLN A 129 40.31 -22.41 27.41
N VAL A 130 39.49 -23.43 27.68
CA VAL A 130 38.20 -23.64 27.01
C VAL A 130 37.19 -22.54 27.38
N ILE A 131 37.14 -22.11 28.65
CA ILE A 131 36.28 -21.00 29.09
C ILE A 131 36.69 -19.69 28.41
N ILE A 132 37.99 -19.41 28.31
CA ILE A 132 38.50 -18.21 27.61
C ILE A 132 38.16 -18.27 26.12
N ALA A 133 38.32 -19.43 25.48
CA ALA A 133 37.95 -19.62 24.08
C ALA A 133 36.44 -19.41 23.87
N MET A 134 35.61 -19.83 24.83
CA MET A 134 34.16 -19.61 24.77
C MET A 134 33.80 -18.12 24.79
N ALA A 135 34.50 -17.30 25.58
CA ALA A 135 34.26 -15.86 25.62
C ALA A 135 34.44 -15.20 24.24
N SER A 136 35.31 -15.74 23.38
CA SER A 136 35.49 -15.22 22.01
C SER A 136 34.28 -15.47 21.09
N LEU A 137 33.40 -16.42 21.44
CA LEU A 137 32.13 -16.65 20.77
C LEU A 137 31.04 -15.65 21.20
N GLY A 138 31.33 -14.71 22.11
CA GLY A 138 30.35 -13.76 22.64
C GLY A 138 29.61 -12.99 21.53
N THR A 139 30.33 -12.53 20.50
CA THR A 139 29.73 -11.75 19.40
C THR A 139 28.67 -12.53 18.61
N ILE A 140 28.91 -13.81 18.29
CA ILE A 140 27.91 -14.62 17.57
C ILE A 140 26.67 -14.88 18.44
N TRP A 141 26.87 -15.05 19.75
CA TRP A 141 25.77 -15.19 20.71
C TRP A 141 24.96 -13.91 20.87
N THR A 142 25.61 -12.73 20.87
CA THR A 142 24.91 -11.45 20.90
C THR A 142 23.97 -11.32 19.71
N VAL A 143 24.46 -11.57 18.49
CA VAL A 143 23.62 -11.50 17.28
C VAL A 143 22.46 -12.50 17.34
N GLY A 144 22.73 -13.76 17.69
CA GLY A 144 21.69 -14.79 17.77
C GLY A 144 20.61 -14.48 18.81
N LEU A 145 20.99 -14.00 19.99
CA LEU A 145 20.06 -13.62 21.05
C LEU A 145 19.29 -12.33 20.73
N SER A 146 19.90 -11.37 20.02
CA SER A 146 19.19 -10.17 19.56
C SER A 146 18.05 -10.51 18.60
N VAL A 147 18.27 -11.42 17.65
CA VAL A 147 17.22 -11.89 16.73
C VAL A 147 16.08 -12.56 17.50
N LEU A 148 16.41 -13.41 18.47
CA LEU A 148 15.42 -14.09 19.30
C LEU A 148 14.64 -13.09 20.18
N GLY A 149 15.32 -12.07 20.72
CA GLY A 149 14.71 -10.99 21.50
C GLY A 149 13.69 -10.19 20.69
N ILE A 150 14.05 -9.74 19.48
CA ILE A 150 13.13 -9.05 18.56
C ILE A 150 11.94 -9.94 18.23
N TYR A 151 12.19 -11.22 17.98
CA TYR A 151 11.16 -12.19 17.66
C TYR A 151 10.13 -12.35 18.80
N VAL A 152 10.60 -12.58 20.03
CA VAL A 152 9.73 -12.72 21.21
C VAL A 152 8.94 -11.43 21.47
N TYR A 153 9.59 -10.27 21.32
CA TYR A 153 8.95 -8.98 21.50
C TYR A 153 7.78 -8.76 20.53
N LYS A 154 8.01 -8.97 19.22
CA LYS A 154 6.95 -8.85 18.21
C LYS A 154 5.83 -9.87 18.44
N ARG A 155 6.16 -11.12 18.78
CA ARG A 155 5.16 -12.15 19.07
C ARG A 155 4.33 -11.83 20.33
N SER A 156 4.94 -11.18 21.33
CA SER A 156 4.24 -10.72 22.52
C SER A 156 3.26 -9.60 22.17
N GLN A 157 3.66 -8.63 21.34
CA GLN A 157 2.76 -7.59 20.85
C GLN A 157 1.57 -8.17 20.07
N GLU A 158 1.80 -9.10 19.14
CA GLU A 158 0.73 -9.78 18.40
C GLU A 158 -0.30 -10.44 19.35
N LYS A 159 0.16 -11.03 20.46
CA LYS A 159 -0.74 -11.62 21.46
C LYS A 159 -1.49 -10.56 22.26
N GLN A 160 -0.83 -9.45 22.60
CA GLN A 160 -1.47 -8.35 23.33
C GLN A 160 -2.57 -7.68 22.52
N THR A 161 -2.36 -7.46 21.21
CA THR A 161 -3.40 -6.90 20.32
C THR A 161 -4.60 -7.83 20.19
N LEU A 162 -4.37 -9.14 20.05
CA LEU A 162 -5.46 -10.12 20.04
C LEU A 162 -6.25 -10.13 21.35
N LEU A 163 -5.56 -10.02 22.49
CA LEU A 163 -6.20 -9.95 23.80
C LEU A 163 -6.98 -8.65 23.98
N SER A 164 -6.47 -7.50 23.52
CA SER A 164 -7.20 -6.23 23.57
C SER A 164 -8.44 -6.23 22.68
N ASP A 165 -8.39 -6.88 21.52
CA ASP A 165 -9.57 -7.01 20.65
C ASP A 165 -10.64 -7.91 21.30
N LEU A 166 -10.22 -9.02 21.91
CA LEU A 166 -11.13 -9.91 22.64
C LEU A 166 -11.74 -9.24 23.88
N THR A 167 -10.97 -8.46 24.63
CA THR A 167 -11.49 -7.75 25.80
C THR A 167 -12.27 -6.49 25.41
N GLY A 168 -11.99 -5.85 24.29
CA GLY A 168 -12.80 -4.75 23.73
C GLY A 168 -14.17 -5.21 23.21
N VAL A 169 -14.27 -6.46 22.77
CA VAL A 169 -15.56 -7.10 22.44
C VAL A 169 -16.29 -7.60 23.69
N ALA A 170 -15.56 -8.05 24.72
CA ALA A 170 -16.13 -8.54 25.99
C ALA A 170 -16.51 -7.41 26.98
N SER A 171 -15.82 -6.27 26.93
CA SER A 171 -16.22 -5.03 27.60
C SER A 171 -17.31 -4.40 26.74
N GLY A 172 -18.50 -4.17 27.30
CA GLY A 172 -19.73 -3.89 26.56
C GLY A 172 -19.72 -2.73 25.55
N ALA A 173 -18.63 -1.97 25.41
CA ALA A 173 -18.48 -0.89 24.44
C ALA A 173 -18.81 -1.31 22.99
N GLY A 174 -18.31 -2.46 22.52
CA GLY A 174 -18.58 -2.95 21.16
C GLY A 174 -19.95 -3.62 20.97
N PHE A 175 -20.60 -4.02 22.07
CA PHE A 175 -21.95 -4.59 22.07
C PHE A 175 -23.02 -3.49 22.06
N PHE A 176 -22.87 -2.48 22.93
CA PHE A 176 -23.78 -1.33 22.96
C PHE A 176 -23.74 -0.54 21.65
N ASP A 177 -22.57 -0.33 21.04
CA ASP A 177 -22.47 0.39 19.76
C ASP A 177 -23.20 -0.37 18.62
N ARG A 178 -23.15 -1.71 18.62
CA ARG A 178 -23.92 -2.52 17.65
C ARG A 178 -25.42 -2.52 17.93
N LEU A 179 -25.82 -2.52 19.20
CA LEU A 179 -27.23 -2.56 19.60
C LEU A 179 -27.94 -1.22 19.32
N PHE A 180 -27.24 -0.10 19.47
CA PHE A 180 -27.79 1.23 19.21
C PHE A 180 -27.63 1.71 17.76
N ARG A 181 -26.67 1.18 17.00
CA ARG A 181 -26.55 1.46 15.56
C ARG A 181 -27.61 0.75 14.70
N GLN A 182 -28.19 -0.34 15.20
CA GLN A 182 -29.28 -1.05 14.52
C GLN A 182 -30.64 -0.33 14.64
N GLY A 183 -30.73 0.76 15.43
CA GLY A 183 -31.95 1.56 15.58
C GLY A 183 -32.20 2.60 14.47
N ASP A 184 -31.23 2.87 13.59
CA ASP A 184 -31.28 4.05 12.70
C ASP A 184 -31.30 3.73 11.19
N THR A 185 -31.61 2.48 10.80
CA THR A 185 -31.76 2.07 9.39
C THR A 185 -33.22 1.76 9.01
N GLY A 186 -34.16 2.38 9.72
CA GLY A 186 -35.57 2.01 9.70
C GLY A 186 -36.54 2.88 8.90
N THR A 187 -36.14 3.88 8.11
CA THR A 187 -37.06 4.55 7.15
C THR A 187 -36.32 5.29 6.03
N ALA A 188 -36.07 4.64 4.89
CA ALA A 188 -36.04 5.29 3.58
C ALA A 188 -35.93 4.25 2.45
N ASN A 189 -37.06 3.99 1.79
CA ASN A 189 -37.22 3.46 0.44
C ASN A 189 -36.54 2.13 0.06
N ALA A 190 -37.20 1.02 0.39
CA ALA A 190 -37.16 -0.17 -0.46
C ALA A 190 -38.35 -0.12 -1.45
N PRO A 191 -38.16 -0.43 -2.75
CA PRO A 191 -39.25 -0.46 -3.72
C PRO A 191 -40.17 -1.67 -3.47
N ILE A 192 -41.48 -1.44 -3.47
CA ILE A 192 -42.51 -2.47 -3.27
C ILE A 192 -42.57 -3.37 -4.52
N PRO A 193 -42.39 -4.71 -4.39
CA PRO A 193 -42.58 -5.63 -5.51
C PRO A 193 -44.08 -5.84 -5.77
N GLY A 194 -44.58 -5.46 -6.95
CA GLY A 194 -45.93 -5.84 -7.37
C GLY A 194 -46.72 -4.95 -8.33
N GLN A 195 -46.22 -3.78 -8.77
CA GLN A 195 -46.95 -2.98 -9.77
C GLN A 195 -46.65 -3.46 -11.20
N LYS A 196 -47.67 -4.02 -11.86
CA LYS A 196 -47.68 -4.25 -13.31
C LYS A 196 -47.72 -2.92 -14.07
N PRO A 197 -47.10 -2.83 -15.26
CA PRO A 197 -47.20 -1.65 -16.10
C PRO A 197 -48.57 -1.61 -16.79
N SER A 198 -49.30 -0.50 -16.63
CA SER A 198 -50.40 -0.14 -17.53
C SER A 198 -49.86 0.82 -18.58
N SER A 199 -49.89 0.35 -19.84
CA SER A 199 -49.99 1.09 -21.12
C SER A 199 -49.61 2.56 -21.16
#